data_AF-A0A1J5J7J8-F1
#
_entry.id   AF-A0A1J5J7J8-F1
#
_cell.length_a   1.000
_cell.length_b   1.000
_cell.length_c   1.000
_cell.angle_alpha   90.00
_cell.angle_beta   90.00
_cell.angle_gamma   90.00
#
_symmetry.space_group_name_H-M   'P 1'
#
loop_
_entity.id
_entity.type
_entity.pdbx_description
1 polymer ?
#
loop_
_entity_poly.entity_id
_entity_poly.type
_entity_poly.pdbx_seq_one_letter_code
_entity_poly.pdbx_strand_id
1 'polypeptide(L)'
;MQVIMMKRAYILLFFSCVAGLFILAGARALADGLDSIIPLTWVYRSGPPVQTEQTGSVQYAGYSLSHLRLPILMYHHIRDYPDQSDALAVSLSVPVDRFAEQLDFIQEQGYQTVVFADVLDGTVPPKAVMLTFDDGYDDFYTSAYPELEKRGMMAVLYLIGDRLGTGGYLTTSQVKEMVSHGIEVGSHTMSHPDLRDLENERLRREIEDSKSFLQDGLGTTVWSFCYPSGRYNDTVTAEVQEAGYRFAVTTHNGAVDFTQPLELARYRVGSATDIEAWLK
;
A
#
# COMPACT_ATOMS: atom_id res chain seq x y z
N MET A 1 34.76 7.57 67.32
CA MET A 1 35.34 8.15 66.09
C MET A 1 34.34 7.97 64.98
N GLN A 2 33.43 8.95 64.90
CA GLN A 2 33.21 9.83 63.74
C GLN A 2 32.25 9.22 62.69
N VAL A 3 31.09 9.77 62.34
CA VAL A 3 30.17 10.84 62.84
C VAL A 3 28.98 10.75 61.83
N ILE A 4 27.73 10.49 62.27
CA ILE A 4 26.55 11.41 62.19
C ILE A 4 25.95 11.53 60.76
N MET A 5 24.64 11.58 60.46
CA MET A 5 23.35 11.48 61.17
C MET A 5 22.22 11.54 60.11
N MET A 6 21.05 10.99 60.50
CA MET A 6 19.65 11.48 60.31
C MET A 6 19.18 11.91 58.90
N LYS A 7 18.19 11.26 58.27
CA LYS A 7 16.77 11.03 58.60
C LYS A 7 15.88 12.29 58.78
N ARG A 8 14.75 12.24 58.05
CA ARG A 8 13.41 12.86 58.22
C ARG A 8 13.14 14.15 57.43
N ALA A 9 11.92 14.51 57.02
CA ALA A 9 10.65 13.85 56.69
C ALA A 9 9.60 14.96 56.37
N TYR A 10 8.60 14.66 55.53
CA TYR A 10 7.26 15.28 55.36
C TYR A 10 7.08 16.78 55.01
N ILE A 11 6.09 17.09 54.14
CA ILE A 11 4.91 18.00 54.35
C ILE A 11 4.41 18.75 53.07
N LEU A 12 3.10 18.56 52.79
CA LEU A 12 2.05 19.43 52.18
C LEU A 12 2.10 20.06 50.74
N LEU A 13 1.12 19.65 49.90
CA LEU A 13 -0.06 20.38 49.37
C LEU A 13 0.01 21.83 48.76
N PHE A 14 -0.59 21.94 47.55
CA PHE A 14 -1.44 23.03 46.96
C PHE A 14 -0.88 24.21 46.11
N PHE A 15 -1.76 24.65 45.17
CA PHE A 15 -1.80 25.80 44.22
C PHE A 15 -1.18 25.59 42.80
N SER A 16 -1.87 25.68 41.65
CA SER A 16 -2.94 26.51 41.04
C SER A 16 -2.41 27.60 40.08
N CYS A 17 -2.95 27.59 38.84
CA CYS A 17 -3.16 28.66 37.84
C CYS A 17 -2.07 29.70 37.54
N VAL A 18 -1.71 29.84 36.26
CA VAL A 18 -1.86 31.13 35.52
C VAL A 18 -2.16 30.83 34.05
N ALA A 19 -3.28 31.35 33.56
CA ALA A 19 -3.57 31.59 32.15
C ALA A 19 -3.69 33.11 31.92
N GLY A 20 -3.20 33.60 30.78
CA GLY A 20 -3.65 34.84 30.15
C GLY A 20 -2.78 36.09 30.35
N LEU A 21 -2.09 36.52 29.29
CA LEU A 21 -2.31 37.80 28.57
C LEU A 21 -1.12 38.05 27.63
N PHE A 22 -1.36 38.15 26.32
CA PHE A 22 -1.00 39.33 25.50
C PHE A 22 -1.70 39.20 24.14
N ILE A 23 -2.65 40.12 23.93
CA ILE A 23 -3.40 40.35 22.70
C ILE A 23 -2.76 41.55 21.98
N LEU A 24 -2.80 41.52 20.64
CA LEU A 24 -2.66 42.64 19.69
C LEU A 24 -1.26 43.27 19.50
N ALA A 25 -0.53 42.77 18.50
CA ALA A 25 0.20 43.60 17.53
C ALA A 25 0.44 42.79 16.23
N GLY A 26 0.02 43.31 15.08
CA GLY A 26 0.55 42.88 13.78
C GLY A 26 -0.41 42.13 12.84
N ALA A 27 -1.58 42.69 12.54
CA ALA A 27 -2.28 42.37 11.30
C ALA A 27 -1.69 43.19 10.14
N ARG A 28 -0.62 42.69 9.48
CA ARG A 28 -0.32 42.91 8.04
C ARG A 28 0.97 42.19 7.62
N ALA A 29 0.90 41.46 6.50
CA ALA A 29 1.91 40.57 5.88
C ALA A 29 2.09 39.26 6.67
N LEU A 30 1.73 38.08 6.16
CA LEU A 30 1.97 37.54 4.83
C LEU A 30 0.74 36.75 4.37
N ALA A 31 0.03 37.30 3.38
CA ALA A 31 -0.70 36.49 2.42
C ALA A 31 0.33 36.17 1.35
N ASP A 32 0.90 34.96 1.41
CA ASP A 32 1.61 34.24 0.34
C ASP A 32 2.22 32.98 0.97
N GLY A 33 1.67 31.79 0.66
CA GLY A 33 2.20 30.49 1.10
C GLY A 33 1.28 29.68 2.01
N LEU A 34 0.12 29.27 1.50
CA LEU A 34 -0.76 28.27 2.13
C LEU A 34 -1.26 27.27 1.07
N ASP A 35 -0.35 26.59 0.38
CA ASP A 35 -0.66 25.48 -0.53
C ASP A 35 0.30 24.30 -0.28
N SER A 36 0.29 23.77 0.94
CA SER A 36 0.81 22.42 1.24
C SER A 36 0.37 21.99 2.64
N ILE A 37 -0.94 21.86 2.85
CA ILE A 37 -1.45 21.21 4.07
C ILE A 37 -1.60 19.72 3.74
N ILE A 38 -0.58 18.94 4.10
CA ILE A 38 -0.68 17.48 4.20
C ILE A 38 -1.76 17.16 5.24
N PRO A 39 -2.78 16.33 4.96
CA PRO A 39 -3.71 15.90 5.99
C PRO A 39 -2.96 15.13 7.08
N LEU A 40 -3.10 15.53 8.34
CA LEU A 40 -2.51 14.86 9.51
C LEU A 40 -3.04 13.42 9.77
N THR A 41 -3.83 12.85 8.86
CA THR A 41 -4.46 11.51 8.96
C THR A 41 -3.63 10.37 8.37
N TRP A 42 -2.43 10.65 7.86
CA TRP A 42 -1.59 9.68 7.14
C TRP A 42 -0.50 9.03 7.99
N VAL A 43 -0.30 9.44 9.25
CA VAL A 43 0.72 8.86 10.13
C VAL A 43 0.04 8.02 11.21
N TYR A 44 0.23 6.70 11.11
CA TYR A 44 -0.14 5.65 12.07
C TYR A 44 -1.61 5.18 12.04
N ARG A 45 -1.93 4.25 11.13
CA ARG A 45 -3.18 3.47 11.15
C ARG A 45 -2.89 2.04 11.60
N SER A 46 -3.07 1.78 12.90
CA SER A 46 -3.08 0.42 13.44
C SER A 46 -4.50 -0.15 13.30
N GLY A 47 -4.73 -1.03 12.33
CA GLY A 47 -6.03 -1.70 12.12
C GLY A 47 -6.36 -2.73 13.22
N PRO A 48 -7.65 -2.91 13.58
CA PRO A 48 -8.08 -3.86 14.60
C PRO A 48 -7.95 -5.34 14.14
N PRO A 49 -7.92 -6.31 15.08
CA PRO A 49 -7.85 -7.74 14.74
C PRO A 49 -9.12 -8.26 14.07
N VAL A 50 -8.96 -9.21 13.14
CA VAL A 50 -10.04 -9.93 12.45
C VAL A 50 -10.81 -10.79 13.46
N GLN A 51 -12.14 -10.65 13.51
CA GLN A 51 -13.01 -11.58 14.24
C GLN A 51 -13.86 -12.36 13.24
N THR A 52 -13.68 -13.68 13.21
CA THR A 52 -14.51 -14.59 12.42
C THR A 52 -15.73 -14.99 13.23
N GLU A 53 -16.92 -14.43 12.96
CA GLU A 53 -18.18 -14.99 13.44
C GLU A 53 -18.88 -15.82 12.37
N GLN A 54 -19.39 -16.99 12.78
CA GLN A 54 -20.07 -17.94 11.92
C GLN A 54 -21.47 -17.44 11.55
N THR A 55 -21.61 -16.65 10.49
CA THR A 55 -22.82 -16.58 9.65
C THR A 55 -22.51 -15.82 8.35
N GLY A 56 -22.28 -16.54 7.24
CA GLY A 56 -22.53 -16.14 5.84
C GLY A 56 -22.07 -14.78 5.26
N SER A 57 -21.47 -13.89 6.04
CA SER A 57 -20.99 -12.57 5.63
C SER A 57 -19.59 -12.37 6.18
N VAL A 58 -18.62 -12.16 5.29
CA VAL A 58 -17.24 -11.83 5.70
C VAL A 58 -17.24 -10.38 6.15
N GLN A 59 -17.16 -10.19 7.46
CA GLN A 59 -17.09 -8.89 8.12
C GLN A 59 -15.63 -8.52 8.36
N TYR A 60 -15.22 -7.33 7.94
CA TYR A 60 -13.97 -6.69 8.36
C TYR A 60 -14.32 -5.36 9.00
N ALA A 61 -13.79 -5.10 10.20
CA ALA A 61 -14.08 -3.90 10.98
C ALA A 61 -15.59 -3.57 11.16
N GLY A 62 -16.48 -4.57 11.12
CA GLY A 62 -17.92 -4.39 11.34
C GLY A 62 -18.74 -4.01 10.09
N TYR A 63 -18.14 -4.08 8.90
CA TYR A 63 -18.84 -3.85 7.62
C TYR A 63 -18.72 -5.06 6.70
N SER A 64 -19.80 -5.33 5.95
CA SER A 64 -19.87 -6.48 5.05
C SER A 64 -19.07 -6.21 3.78
N LEU A 65 -18.04 -7.02 3.52
CA LEU A 65 -17.28 -6.97 2.27
C LEU A 65 -17.99 -7.68 1.11
N SER A 66 -19.09 -8.40 1.38
CA SER A 66 -19.81 -9.23 0.40
C SER A 66 -20.39 -8.48 -0.81
N HIS A 67 -20.48 -7.15 -0.73
CA HIS A 67 -21.01 -6.29 -1.80
C HIS A 67 -19.98 -5.28 -2.32
N LEU A 68 -18.74 -5.34 -1.83
CA LEU A 68 -17.71 -4.42 -2.27
C LEU A 68 -17.32 -4.75 -3.72
N ARG A 69 -17.66 -3.86 -4.65
CA ARG A 69 -17.20 -3.92 -6.03
C ARG A 69 -15.99 -3.02 -6.16
N LEU A 70 -14.81 -3.59 -5.94
CA LEU A 70 -13.53 -2.91 -6.12
C LEU A 70 -12.73 -3.61 -7.21
N PRO A 71 -12.76 -3.11 -8.45
CA PRO A 71 -11.87 -3.56 -9.51
C PRO A 71 -10.40 -3.31 -9.13
N ILE A 72 -9.53 -4.30 -9.38
CA ILE A 72 -8.08 -4.19 -9.11
C ILE A 72 -7.33 -4.34 -10.44
N LEU A 73 -6.63 -3.28 -10.86
CA LEU A 73 -5.80 -3.24 -12.06
C LEU A 73 -4.36 -3.64 -11.72
N MET A 74 -3.76 -4.48 -12.56
CA MET A 74 -2.38 -4.98 -12.42
C MET A 74 -1.50 -4.42 -13.53
N TYR A 75 -0.59 -3.53 -13.16
CA TYR A 75 0.48 -2.97 -13.98
C TYR A 75 1.84 -3.56 -13.59
N HIS A 76 2.85 -3.41 -14.45
CA HIS A 76 4.24 -3.72 -14.11
C HIS A 76 5.12 -2.52 -14.51
N HIS A 77 5.40 -2.37 -15.81
CA HIS A 77 6.23 -1.28 -16.34
C HIS A 77 5.37 -0.13 -16.89
N ILE A 78 5.72 1.10 -16.52
CA ILE A 78 5.24 2.32 -17.18
C ILE A 78 6.43 2.97 -17.91
N ARG A 79 6.58 2.65 -19.19
CA ARG A 79 7.74 3.07 -19.98
C ARG A 79 7.46 3.07 -21.47
N ASP A 80 8.20 3.90 -22.17
CA ASP A 80 8.22 3.90 -23.63
C ASP A 80 9.30 2.94 -24.15
N TYR A 81 9.04 2.37 -25.33
CA TYR A 81 10.00 1.56 -26.08
C TYR A 81 10.60 0.37 -25.30
N PRO A 82 9.79 -0.59 -24.81
CA PRO A 82 10.33 -1.86 -24.31
C PRO A 82 11.14 -2.57 -25.41
N ASP A 83 12.04 -3.47 -25.02
CA ASP A 83 12.76 -4.31 -25.98
C ASP A 83 11.76 -5.09 -26.84
N GLN A 84 11.67 -4.71 -28.12
CA GLN A 84 10.69 -5.26 -29.05
C GLN A 84 10.96 -6.74 -29.39
N SER A 85 12.15 -7.26 -29.05
CA SER A 85 12.47 -8.68 -29.20
C SER A 85 12.00 -9.54 -28.01
N ASP A 86 11.66 -8.92 -26.87
CA ASP A 86 11.14 -9.60 -25.69
C ASP A 86 9.61 -9.38 -25.59
N ALA A 87 8.86 -10.41 -26.00
CA ALA A 87 7.40 -10.38 -25.97
C ALA A 87 6.85 -10.19 -24.54
N LEU A 88 7.54 -10.70 -23.51
CA LEU A 88 7.12 -10.52 -22.12
C LEU A 88 7.30 -9.05 -21.75
N ALA A 89 8.47 -8.46 -22.02
CA ALA A 89 8.73 -7.05 -21.77
C ALA A 89 7.69 -6.14 -22.44
N VAL A 90 7.29 -6.43 -23.69
CA VAL A 90 6.25 -5.69 -24.41
C VAL A 90 4.88 -5.86 -23.74
N SER A 91 4.51 -7.08 -23.36
CA SER A 91 3.20 -7.36 -22.74
C SER A 91 3.03 -6.75 -21.34
N LEU A 92 4.13 -6.58 -20.61
CA LEU A 92 4.16 -6.02 -19.26
C LEU A 92 4.33 -4.49 -19.23
N SER A 93 4.54 -3.85 -20.39
CA SER A 93 4.75 -2.41 -20.48
C SER A 93 3.51 -1.68 -20.97
N VAL A 94 3.21 -0.56 -20.33
CA VAL A 94 2.24 0.45 -20.79
C VAL A 94 3.01 1.73 -21.11
N PRO A 95 2.84 2.31 -22.32
CA PRO A 95 3.44 3.61 -22.65
C PRO A 95 2.96 4.72 -21.71
N VAL A 96 3.81 5.71 -21.43
CA VAL A 96 3.51 6.74 -20.43
C VAL A 96 2.25 7.53 -20.78
N ASP A 97 2.12 7.95 -22.04
CA ASP A 97 0.94 8.68 -22.52
C ASP A 97 -0.34 7.84 -22.40
N ARG A 98 -0.25 6.53 -22.64
CA ARG A 98 -1.40 5.61 -22.50
C ARG A 98 -1.79 5.45 -21.03
N PHE A 99 -0.83 5.38 -20.13
CA PHE A 99 -1.09 5.36 -18.70
C PHE A 99 -1.76 6.67 -18.23
N ALA A 100 -1.29 7.83 -18.71
CA ALA A 100 -1.92 9.12 -18.41
C ALA A 100 -3.38 9.17 -18.90
N GLU A 101 -3.65 8.75 -20.14
CA GLU A 101 -5.02 8.64 -20.69
C GLU A 101 -5.92 7.72 -19.84
N GLN A 102 -5.37 6.61 -19.34
CA GLN A 102 -6.08 5.68 -18.46
C GLN A 102 -6.45 6.32 -17.12
N LEU A 103 -5.54 7.11 -16.52
CA LEU A 103 -5.82 7.85 -15.29
C LEU A 103 -6.86 8.95 -15.52
N ASP A 104 -6.77 9.68 -16.64
CA ASP A 104 -7.76 10.70 -17.01
C ASP A 104 -9.15 10.07 -17.15
N PHE A 105 -9.25 8.93 -17.84
CA PHE A 105 -10.51 8.19 -17.94
C PHE A 105 -11.07 7.80 -16.56
N ILE A 106 -10.24 7.25 -15.66
CA ILE A 106 -10.64 6.88 -14.29
C ILE A 106 -11.26 8.09 -13.59
N GLN A 107 -10.59 9.24 -13.65
CA GLN A 107 -11.05 10.48 -13.02
C GLN A 107 -12.33 11.03 -13.66
N GLU A 108 -12.41 11.08 -14.99
CA GLU A 108 -13.56 11.58 -15.75
C GLU A 108 -14.81 10.72 -15.53
N GLN A 109 -14.64 9.41 -15.39
CA GLN A 109 -15.73 8.52 -15.03
C GLN A 109 -16.11 8.64 -13.54
N GLY A 110 -15.36 9.37 -12.72
CA GLY A 110 -15.65 9.58 -11.30
C GLY A 110 -15.28 8.38 -10.42
N TYR A 111 -14.35 7.53 -10.87
CA TYR A 111 -13.72 6.56 -9.98
C TYR A 111 -12.74 7.26 -9.06
N GLN A 112 -12.67 6.80 -7.81
CA GLN A 112 -11.63 7.17 -6.86
C GLN A 112 -10.65 6.02 -6.69
N THR A 113 -9.36 6.32 -6.69
CA THR A 113 -8.35 5.31 -6.38
C THR A 113 -8.30 5.03 -4.89
N VAL A 114 -8.24 3.75 -4.51
CA VAL A 114 -8.12 3.30 -3.11
C VAL A 114 -7.00 2.27 -2.94
N VAL A 115 -6.56 2.09 -1.70
CA VAL A 115 -5.57 1.08 -1.27
C VAL A 115 -6.16 0.12 -0.24
N PHE A 116 -5.43 -0.90 0.21
CA PHE A 116 -6.00 -1.89 1.14
C PHE A 116 -6.25 -1.30 2.53
N ALA A 117 -5.51 -0.27 2.94
CA ALA A 117 -5.83 0.48 4.16
C ALA A 117 -7.26 1.05 4.12
N ASP A 118 -7.75 1.55 2.98
CA ASP A 118 -9.12 2.06 2.86
C ASP A 118 -10.16 0.93 3.01
N VAL A 119 -9.84 -0.27 2.53
CA VAL A 119 -10.66 -1.48 2.70
C VAL A 119 -10.73 -1.86 4.18
N LEU A 120 -9.58 -1.86 4.88
CA LEU A 120 -9.51 -2.17 6.32
C LEU A 120 -10.28 -1.15 7.16
N ASP A 121 -10.23 0.12 6.77
CA ASP A 121 -10.89 1.21 7.48
C ASP A 121 -12.38 1.36 7.11
N GLY A 122 -12.87 0.60 6.12
CA GLY A 122 -14.25 0.68 5.66
C GLY A 122 -14.58 2.01 4.95
N THR A 123 -13.58 2.65 4.34
CA THR A 123 -13.69 3.99 3.72
C THR A 123 -13.78 3.95 2.20
N VAL A 124 -13.87 2.76 1.60
CA VAL A 124 -13.95 2.60 0.14
C VAL A 124 -15.23 3.25 -0.41
N PRO A 125 -15.12 4.21 -1.35
CA PRO A 125 -16.28 4.89 -1.91
C PRO A 125 -17.04 3.95 -2.88
N PRO A 126 -18.32 4.24 -3.18
CA PRO A 126 -19.13 3.38 -4.06
C PRO A 126 -18.56 3.18 -5.47
N LYS A 127 -17.79 4.15 -5.97
CA LYS A 127 -17.13 4.10 -7.28
C LYS A 127 -15.63 4.19 -7.09
N ALA A 128 -15.01 3.04 -6.83
CA ALA A 128 -13.60 2.92 -6.52
C ALA A 128 -12.88 2.00 -7.51
N VAL A 129 -11.58 2.21 -7.67
CA VAL A 129 -10.67 1.31 -8.39
C VAL A 129 -9.34 1.23 -7.62
N MET A 130 -8.69 0.07 -7.62
CA MET A 130 -7.36 -0.08 -7.02
C MET A 130 -6.34 -0.27 -8.14
N LEU A 131 -5.27 0.52 -8.10
CA LEU A 131 -4.15 0.40 -9.02
C LEU A 131 -3.03 -0.35 -8.31
N THR A 132 -2.56 -1.45 -8.89
CA THR A 132 -1.46 -2.25 -8.34
C THR A 132 -0.31 -2.35 -9.32
N PHE A 133 0.91 -2.29 -8.81
CA PHE A 133 2.16 -2.36 -9.59
C PHE A 133 3.05 -3.44 -8.99
N ASP A 134 3.45 -4.39 -9.82
CA ASP A 134 4.30 -5.50 -9.40
C ASP A 134 5.79 -5.19 -9.61
N ASP A 135 6.65 -5.99 -8.98
CA ASP A 135 8.12 -6.05 -9.10
C ASP A 135 8.95 -4.88 -8.54
N GLY A 136 8.40 -3.67 -8.44
CA GLY A 136 9.12 -2.52 -7.87
C GLY A 136 10.18 -1.93 -8.81
N TYR A 137 9.93 -1.91 -10.11
CA TYR A 137 10.79 -1.25 -11.10
C TYR A 137 10.92 0.26 -10.85
N ASP A 138 12.09 0.82 -11.19
CA ASP A 138 12.37 2.24 -11.02
C ASP A 138 11.49 3.15 -11.88
N ASP A 139 10.99 2.65 -13.01
CA ASP A 139 10.05 3.36 -13.88
C ASP A 139 8.71 3.70 -13.20
N PHE A 140 8.35 3.02 -12.12
CA PHE A 140 7.25 3.45 -11.27
C PHE A 140 7.51 4.84 -10.70
N TYR A 141 8.71 5.11 -10.19
CA TYR A 141 9.04 6.43 -9.62
C TYR A 141 9.27 7.48 -10.69
N THR A 142 9.89 7.13 -11.82
CA THR A 142 10.22 8.13 -12.84
C THR A 142 9.07 8.46 -13.77
N SER A 143 8.12 7.54 -13.97
CA SER A 143 7.06 7.66 -14.97
C SER A 143 5.66 7.58 -14.37
N ALA A 144 5.37 6.54 -13.57
CA ALA A 144 4.01 6.31 -13.08
C ALA A 144 3.62 7.28 -11.97
N TYR A 145 4.48 7.43 -10.96
CA TYR A 145 4.24 8.21 -9.76
C TYR A 145 3.96 9.70 -10.04
N PRO A 146 4.71 10.39 -10.93
CA PRO A 146 4.38 11.77 -11.30
C PRO A 146 2.98 11.93 -11.91
N GLU A 147 2.50 10.94 -12.68
CA GLU A 147 1.15 10.99 -13.26
C GLU A 147 0.05 10.73 -12.23
N LEU A 148 0.31 9.88 -11.24
CA LEU A 148 -0.57 9.67 -10.08
C LEU A 148 -0.64 10.93 -9.20
N GLU A 149 0.52 11.52 -8.89
CA GLU A 149 0.62 12.69 -8.01
C GLU A 149 -0.12 13.91 -8.60
N LYS A 150 0.03 14.17 -9.91
CA LYS A 150 -0.72 15.23 -10.62
C LYS A 150 -2.23 15.15 -10.42
N ARG A 151 -2.77 13.95 -10.20
CA ARG A 151 -4.20 13.67 -10.08
C ARG A 151 -4.63 13.36 -8.64
N GLY A 152 -3.70 13.37 -7.68
CA GLY A 152 -3.97 12.99 -6.30
C GLY A 152 -4.43 11.53 -6.16
N MET A 153 -3.93 10.65 -7.02
CA MET A 153 -4.30 9.24 -7.06
C MET A 153 -3.36 8.36 -6.23
N MET A 154 -3.93 7.33 -5.62
CA MET A 154 -3.23 6.34 -4.81
C MET A 154 -3.03 5.04 -5.59
N ALA A 155 -2.02 4.27 -5.20
CA ALA A 155 -1.76 2.93 -5.74
C ALA A 155 -1.11 2.04 -4.68
N VAL A 156 -1.12 0.73 -4.93
CA VAL A 156 -0.40 -0.28 -4.16
C VAL A 156 0.81 -0.75 -4.97
N LEU A 157 1.98 -0.75 -4.36
CA LEU A 157 3.24 -1.15 -4.96
C LEU A 157 3.78 -2.41 -4.29
N TYR A 158 3.90 -3.50 -5.03
CA TYR A 158 4.40 -4.78 -4.56
C TYR A 158 5.90 -4.90 -4.79
N LEU A 159 6.67 -4.96 -3.70
CA LEU A 159 8.13 -4.91 -3.74
C LEU A 159 8.77 -6.28 -3.55
N ILE A 160 9.76 -6.60 -4.39
CA ILE A 160 10.66 -7.74 -4.19
C ILE A 160 11.81 -7.30 -3.27
N GLY A 161 11.94 -7.92 -2.10
CA GLY A 161 12.87 -7.50 -1.06
C GLY A 161 14.32 -7.37 -1.54
N ASP A 162 14.88 -8.41 -2.15
CA ASP A 162 16.27 -8.48 -2.63
C ASP A 162 16.56 -7.55 -3.82
N ARG A 163 15.53 -6.99 -4.45
CA ARG A 163 15.68 -6.06 -5.57
C ARG A 163 15.70 -4.60 -5.12
N LEU A 164 15.19 -4.30 -3.93
CA LEU A 164 15.12 -2.93 -3.43
C LEU A 164 16.53 -2.32 -3.31
N GLY A 165 16.74 -1.18 -3.96
CA GLY A 165 18.02 -0.47 -4.01
C GLY A 165 19.04 -1.05 -5.00
N THR A 166 18.65 -2.04 -5.81
CA THR A 166 19.47 -2.56 -6.92
C THR A 166 19.18 -1.80 -8.22
N GLY A 167 20.07 -1.89 -9.22
CA GLY A 167 19.90 -1.18 -10.49
C GLY A 167 18.64 -1.62 -11.25
N GLY A 168 17.86 -0.65 -11.75
CA GLY A 168 16.58 -0.89 -12.43
C GLY A 168 15.38 -1.09 -11.49
N TYR A 169 15.58 -0.94 -10.18
CA TYR A 169 14.55 -1.08 -9.16
C TYR A 169 14.55 0.11 -8.22
N LEU A 170 13.44 0.30 -7.52
CA LEU A 170 13.25 1.41 -6.60
C LEU A 170 14.24 1.36 -5.44
N THR A 171 14.65 2.53 -4.98
CA THR A 171 15.45 2.71 -3.76
C THR A 171 14.54 2.88 -2.54
N THR A 172 15.04 2.55 -1.35
CA THR A 172 14.33 2.79 -0.09
C THR A 172 13.89 4.25 0.09
N SER A 173 14.71 5.22 -0.34
CA SER A 173 14.37 6.65 -0.26
C SER A 173 13.19 7.01 -1.17
N GLN A 174 13.17 6.52 -2.41
CA GLN A 174 12.06 6.75 -3.34
C GLN A 174 10.76 6.15 -2.80
N VAL A 175 10.82 4.93 -2.26
CA VAL A 175 9.63 4.29 -1.67
C VAL A 175 9.12 5.08 -0.48
N LYS A 176 9.99 5.53 0.43
CA LYS A 176 9.58 6.34 1.59
C LYS A 176 8.90 7.66 1.19
N GLU A 177 9.42 8.33 0.16
CA GLU A 177 8.79 9.52 -0.40
C GLU A 177 7.37 9.23 -0.88
N MET A 178 7.22 8.22 -1.75
CA MET A 178 5.92 7.84 -2.31
C MET A 178 4.92 7.39 -1.24
N VAL A 179 5.38 6.67 -0.20
CA VAL A 179 4.54 6.28 0.94
C VAL A 179 4.00 7.50 1.67
N SER A 180 4.80 8.56 1.83
CA SER A 180 4.34 9.80 2.46
C SER A 180 3.27 10.54 1.64
N HIS A 181 3.13 10.21 0.35
CA HIS A 181 2.16 10.80 -0.59
C HIS A 181 1.03 9.83 -0.98
N GLY A 182 0.81 8.76 -0.20
CA GLY A 182 -0.38 7.90 -0.33
C GLY A 182 -0.18 6.63 -1.16
N ILE A 183 1.05 6.29 -1.56
CA ILE A 183 1.34 4.96 -2.13
C ILE A 183 1.44 3.94 -1.00
N GLU A 184 0.65 2.87 -1.09
CA GLU A 184 0.72 1.75 -0.15
C GLU A 184 1.74 0.71 -0.62
N VAL A 185 2.46 0.08 0.30
CA VAL A 185 3.43 -0.98 0.00
C VAL A 185 2.87 -2.35 0.35
N GLY A 186 2.91 -3.25 -0.64
CA GLY A 186 2.70 -4.69 -0.48
C GLY A 186 4.01 -5.47 -0.64
N SER A 187 4.01 -6.75 -0.24
CA SER A 187 5.15 -7.64 -0.47
C SER A 187 4.99 -8.45 -1.76
N HIS A 188 6.08 -8.60 -2.51
CA HIS A 188 6.19 -9.51 -3.65
C HIS A 188 7.26 -10.58 -3.45
N THR A 189 7.32 -11.14 -2.24
CA THR A 189 8.35 -12.07 -1.75
C THR A 189 9.72 -11.44 -1.54
N MET A 190 10.71 -12.25 -1.14
CA MET A 190 12.08 -11.78 -0.98
C MET A 190 12.81 -11.76 -2.32
N SER A 191 12.68 -12.82 -3.13
CA SER A 191 13.48 -13.02 -4.35
C SER A 191 12.69 -13.40 -5.60
N HIS A 192 11.35 -13.39 -5.54
CA HIS A 192 10.42 -13.69 -6.63
C HIS A 192 10.51 -15.13 -7.22
N PRO A 193 10.58 -16.20 -6.40
CA PRO A 193 10.53 -17.58 -6.90
C PRO A 193 9.09 -18.07 -7.14
N ASP A 194 8.94 -19.19 -7.85
CA ASP A 194 7.71 -20.00 -7.76
C ASP A 194 7.64 -20.63 -6.36
N LEU A 195 6.60 -20.30 -5.59
CA LEU A 195 6.49 -20.67 -4.18
C LEU A 195 6.05 -22.11 -3.94
N ARG A 196 5.42 -22.75 -4.94
CA ARG A 196 4.65 -24.00 -4.75
C ARG A 196 5.49 -25.20 -4.34
N ASP A 197 6.77 -25.21 -4.71
CA ASP A 197 7.68 -26.34 -4.55
C ASP A 197 8.87 -26.01 -3.62
N LEU A 198 8.77 -24.94 -2.82
CA LEU A 198 9.82 -24.54 -1.90
C LEU A 198 9.75 -25.33 -0.59
N GLU A 199 10.91 -25.69 -0.07
CA GLU A 199 11.05 -26.20 1.30
C GLU A 199 10.55 -25.17 2.32
N ASN A 200 9.93 -25.63 3.41
CA ASN A 200 9.24 -24.78 4.39
C ASN A 200 10.08 -23.60 4.91
N GLU A 201 11.36 -23.81 5.19
CA GLU A 201 12.24 -22.72 5.65
C GLU A 201 12.41 -21.66 4.56
N ARG A 202 12.62 -22.09 3.31
CA ARG A 202 12.75 -21.15 2.19
C ARG A 202 11.42 -20.44 1.93
N LEU A 203 10.30 -21.14 1.99
CA LEU A 203 8.96 -20.57 1.83
C LEU A 203 8.69 -19.47 2.88
N ARG A 204 8.99 -19.73 4.16
CA ARG A 204 8.90 -18.73 5.24
C ARG A 204 9.77 -17.50 4.96
N ARG A 205 11.02 -17.69 4.55
CA ARG A 205 11.90 -16.55 4.19
C ARG A 205 11.32 -15.72 3.04
N GLU A 206 10.74 -16.36 2.03
CA GLU A 206 10.13 -15.63 0.93
C GLU A 206 8.90 -14.83 1.36
N ILE A 207 8.12 -15.30 2.33
CA ILE A 207 6.84 -14.69 2.71
C ILE A 207 6.96 -13.79 3.94
N GLU A 208 7.43 -14.33 5.07
CA GLU A 208 7.49 -13.68 6.38
C GLU A 208 8.67 -12.71 6.46
N ASP A 209 9.89 -13.14 6.07
CA ASP A 209 11.06 -12.25 6.14
C ASP A 209 10.92 -11.09 5.16
N SER A 210 10.29 -11.29 4.00
CA SER A 210 9.98 -10.20 3.06
C SER A 210 9.09 -9.14 3.72
N LYS A 211 8.06 -9.57 4.46
CA LYS A 211 7.20 -8.66 5.21
C LYS A 211 8.00 -7.85 6.22
N SER A 212 8.76 -8.53 7.06
CA SER A 212 9.55 -7.93 8.14
C SER A 212 10.57 -6.95 7.57
N PHE A 213 11.31 -7.35 6.54
CA PHE A 213 12.29 -6.51 5.85
C PHE A 213 11.67 -5.21 5.33
N LEU A 214 10.53 -5.29 4.65
CA LEU A 214 9.85 -4.11 4.11
C LEU A 214 9.31 -3.20 5.24
N GLN A 215 8.68 -3.78 6.27
CA GLN A 215 8.15 -2.99 7.38
C GLN A 215 9.26 -2.28 8.15
N ASP A 216 10.34 -2.98 8.47
CA ASP A 216 11.48 -2.42 9.22
C ASP A 216 12.23 -1.37 8.40
N GLY A 217 12.45 -1.65 7.10
CA GLY A 217 13.18 -0.75 6.21
C GLY A 217 12.40 0.53 5.89
N LEU A 218 11.08 0.42 5.71
CA LEU A 218 10.22 1.52 5.24
C LEU A 218 9.49 2.24 6.37
N GLY A 219 9.30 1.61 7.52
CA GLY A 219 8.55 2.18 8.65
C GLY A 219 7.05 2.26 8.38
N THR A 220 6.51 1.35 7.56
CA THR A 220 5.09 1.24 7.24
C THR A 220 4.59 -0.19 7.48
N THR A 221 3.28 -0.36 7.65
CA THR A 221 2.69 -1.70 7.75
C THR A 221 2.46 -2.29 6.37
N VAL A 222 2.78 -3.57 6.18
CA VAL A 222 2.54 -4.28 4.92
C VAL A 222 1.31 -5.16 5.07
N TRP A 223 0.19 -4.74 4.49
CA TRP A 223 -1.10 -5.44 4.62
C TRP A 223 -1.31 -6.54 3.58
N SER A 224 -0.73 -6.38 2.40
CA SER A 224 -1.04 -7.21 1.23
C SER A 224 0.17 -7.90 0.64
N PHE A 225 -0.09 -9.04 0.01
CA PHE A 225 0.90 -9.88 -0.66
C PHE A 225 0.55 -10.08 -2.13
N CYS A 226 1.54 -10.23 -3.01
CA CYS A 226 1.34 -10.58 -4.41
C CYS A 226 2.09 -11.88 -4.71
N TYR A 227 1.38 -12.90 -5.20
CA TYR A 227 2.00 -14.18 -5.55
C TYR A 227 2.85 -14.05 -6.83
N PRO A 228 4.15 -14.38 -6.80
CA PRO A 228 5.00 -14.36 -8.00
C PRO A 228 4.38 -15.14 -9.16
N SER A 229 4.29 -14.50 -10.32
CA SER A 229 3.65 -15.07 -11.52
C SER A 229 2.20 -15.59 -11.30
N GLY A 230 1.53 -15.17 -10.23
CA GLY A 230 0.21 -15.66 -9.84
C GLY A 230 0.16 -17.12 -9.40
N ARG A 231 1.29 -17.73 -9.04
CA ARG A 231 1.39 -19.15 -8.71
C ARG A 231 1.33 -19.39 -7.21
N TYR A 232 0.35 -20.17 -6.78
CA TYR A 232 0.12 -20.51 -5.39
C TYR A 232 -0.57 -21.88 -5.26
N ASN A 233 -0.62 -22.40 -4.03
CA ASN A 233 -1.36 -23.59 -3.61
C ASN A 233 -1.76 -23.42 -2.13
N ASP A 234 -2.52 -24.37 -1.57
CA ASP A 234 -3.03 -24.29 -0.20
C ASP A 234 -1.93 -24.07 0.85
N THR A 235 -0.76 -24.70 0.67
CA THR A 235 0.39 -24.52 1.56
C THR A 235 0.91 -23.10 1.53
N VAL A 236 1.08 -22.52 0.33
CA VAL A 236 1.53 -21.13 0.16
C VAL A 236 0.50 -20.16 0.75
N THR A 237 -0.80 -20.35 0.47
CA THR A 237 -1.87 -19.49 1.02
C THR A 237 -1.90 -19.54 2.55
N ALA A 238 -1.70 -20.72 3.15
CA ALA A 238 -1.64 -20.88 4.59
C ALA A 238 -0.45 -20.13 5.22
N GLU A 239 0.74 -20.18 4.61
CA GLU A 239 1.92 -19.44 5.08
C GLU A 239 1.75 -17.92 4.92
N VAL A 240 1.11 -17.45 3.84
CA VAL A 240 0.73 -16.03 3.69
C VAL A 240 -0.24 -15.59 4.80
N GLN A 241 -1.20 -16.43 5.15
CA GLN A 241 -2.11 -16.16 6.26
C GLN A 241 -1.38 -16.14 7.61
N GLU A 242 -0.49 -17.11 7.86
CA GLU A 242 0.29 -17.23 9.10
C GLU A 242 1.23 -16.04 9.31
N ALA A 243 1.88 -15.56 8.25
CA ALA A 243 2.68 -14.33 8.24
C ALA A 243 1.83 -13.05 8.48
N GLY A 244 0.51 -13.20 8.58
CA GLY A 244 -0.42 -12.16 9.00
C GLY A 244 -0.75 -11.14 7.91
N TYR A 245 -0.53 -11.46 6.63
CA TYR A 245 -1.09 -10.68 5.54
C TYR A 245 -2.62 -10.70 5.62
N ARG A 246 -3.26 -9.58 5.28
CA ARG A 246 -4.72 -9.41 5.31
C ARG A 246 -5.34 -9.65 3.95
N PHE A 247 -4.58 -9.35 2.90
CA PHE A 247 -4.98 -9.56 1.52
C PHE A 247 -3.85 -10.21 0.73
N ALA A 248 -4.21 -10.93 -0.32
CA ALA A 248 -3.26 -11.33 -1.33
C ALA A 248 -3.90 -11.32 -2.72
N VAL A 249 -3.12 -10.90 -3.72
CA VAL A 249 -3.57 -10.76 -5.10
C VAL A 249 -2.93 -11.79 -6.01
N THR A 250 -3.70 -12.26 -6.99
CA THR A 250 -3.29 -13.25 -7.98
C THR A 250 -3.16 -12.61 -9.37
N THR A 251 -2.92 -13.42 -10.40
CA THR A 251 -3.05 -13.01 -11.81
C THR A 251 -4.32 -13.56 -12.46
N HIS A 252 -5.25 -14.11 -11.68
CA HIS A 252 -6.50 -14.63 -12.21
C HIS A 252 -7.37 -13.46 -12.68
N ASN A 253 -7.82 -13.53 -13.93
CA ASN A 253 -8.81 -12.59 -14.45
C ASN A 253 -10.18 -12.95 -13.87
N GLY A 254 -10.90 -11.96 -13.35
CA GLY A 254 -12.24 -12.18 -12.81
C GLY A 254 -12.71 -11.02 -11.94
N ALA A 255 -13.91 -11.19 -11.38
CA ALA A 255 -14.42 -10.30 -10.36
C ALA A 255 -13.65 -10.50 -9.05
N VAL A 256 -13.39 -9.41 -8.35
CA VAL A 256 -12.73 -9.44 -7.03
C VAL A 256 -13.73 -9.96 -6.00
N ASP A 257 -13.31 -10.98 -5.24
CA ASP A 257 -14.11 -11.61 -4.20
C ASP A 257 -13.43 -11.45 -2.83
N PHE A 258 -13.87 -10.46 -2.07
CA PHE A 258 -13.35 -10.21 -0.72
C PHE A 258 -13.77 -11.27 0.31
N THR A 259 -14.60 -12.26 -0.04
CA THR A 259 -14.80 -13.44 0.82
C THR A 259 -13.62 -14.40 0.78
N GLN A 260 -12.76 -14.27 -0.24
CA GLN A 260 -11.48 -14.97 -0.40
C GLN A 260 -10.34 -13.93 -0.45
N PRO A 261 -10.07 -13.22 0.67
CA PRO A 261 -9.19 -12.04 0.65
C PRO A 261 -7.73 -12.37 0.31
N LEU A 262 -7.33 -13.64 0.39
CA LEU A 262 -5.98 -14.10 0.03
C LEU A 262 -5.88 -14.60 -1.41
N GLU A 263 -6.91 -14.44 -2.23
CA GLU A 263 -6.95 -14.91 -3.63
C GLU A 263 -7.61 -13.88 -4.56
N LEU A 264 -7.41 -12.59 -4.29
CA LEU A 264 -8.07 -11.52 -5.04
C LEU A 264 -7.64 -11.53 -6.51
N ALA A 265 -8.63 -11.60 -7.39
CA ALA A 265 -8.44 -11.50 -8.84
C ALA A 265 -7.95 -10.10 -9.24
N ARG A 266 -7.22 -10.01 -10.35
CA ARG A 266 -6.77 -8.73 -10.92
C ARG A 266 -6.94 -8.73 -12.43
N TYR A 267 -7.14 -7.53 -12.98
CA TYR A 267 -7.17 -7.33 -14.41
C TYR A 267 -5.80 -6.87 -14.92
N ARG A 268 -5.15 -7.69 -15.75
CA ARG A 268 -3.84 -7.36 -16.33
C ARG A 268 -3.96 -6.20 -17.31
N VAL A 269 -3.17 -5.15 -17.08
CA VAL A 269 -3.05 -4.01 -17.98
C VAL A 269 -1.69 -4.04 -18.66
N GLY A 270 -1.70 -4.15 -19.98
CA GLY A 270 -0.53 -4.05 -20.85
C GLY A 270 -0.80 -3.11 -22.01
N SER A 271 0.15 -3.02 -22.95
CA SER A 271 0.14 -2.07 -24.07
C SER A 271 -1.14 -2.03 -24.92
N ALA A 272 -1.88 -3.14 -25.03
CA ALA A 272 -3.10 -3.24 -25.83
C ALA A 272 -4.39 -3.33 -24.99
N THR A 273 -4.31 -3.15 -23.67
CA THR A 273 -5.47 -3.31 -22.78
C THR A 273 -6.39 -2.10 -22.81
N ASP A 274 -7.65 -2.31 -23.12
CA ASP A 274 -8.73 -1.33 -23.00
C ASP A 274 -9.40 -1.44 -21.63
N ILE A 275 -8.93 -0.64 -20.66
CA ILE A 275 -9.53 -0.61 -19.32
C ILE A 275 -10.91 0.05 -19.33
N GLU A 276 -11.23 0.85 -20.33
CA GLU A 276 -12.52 1.55 -20.40
C GLU A 276 -13.65 0.58 -20.66
N ALA A 277 -13.44 -0.36 -21.58
CA ALA A 277 -14.38 -1.43 -21.86
C ALA A 277 -14.59 -2.35 -20.66
N TRP A 278 -13.57 -2.52 -19.82
CA TRP A 278 -13.63 -3.42 -18.66
C TRP A 278 -14.26 -2.79 -17.41
N LEU A 279 -14.10 -1.47 -17.21
CA LEU A 279 -14.67 -0.77 -16.05
C LEU A 279 -16.17 -0.43 -16.21
N LYS A 280 -16.68 -0.37 -17.45
CA LYS A 280 -18.11 -0.11 -17.75
C LYS A 280 -19.00 -1.32 -17.44
#